data_AF-B2J857-F1
#
_entry.id   AF-B2J857-F1
#
_cell.length_a   1.000
_cell.length_b   1.000
_cell.length_c   1.000
_cell.angle_alpha   90.00
_cell.angle_beta   90.00
_cell.angle_gamma   90.00
#
_symmetry.space_group_name_H-M   'P 1'
#
loop_
_entity.id
_entity.type
_entity.pdbx_description
1 polymer ?
#
loop_
_entity_poly.entity_id
_entity_poly.type
_entity_poly.pdbx_seq_one_letter_code
_entity_poly.pdbx_strand_id
1 'polypeptide(L)'
;MGTPRCHTLLNQTHWVQAIHTAVKGRARYKVNGLYHSEALKKYLESRLLEHKIISQARANSYTGNVLVIFHPDNSLNTNAKGGSSTIASLIQEIVLDYRKKVSKSLGSNAVIGDSNLHSFGTKENIGFVGGNNRNIFDSAVLSQISMQRQLNQTASQLIPVVCALVCGTALLYAYNLDEAILLSIQKLHTPLRDRIMLGITFMGDPLVMLLSSLGLAISPLYSNRRWQATILGIAGVGAILLNCLMKILFGRARPALWKHIINVGQHSFPSGHAMVSIVIYGFTGYVLAKQFPEWRFWIYGLTVFLIAAIGFSRLYLGVHWLTDVTAGYAAGLVWLITCIPILESEHKYRSSLEKTTFEQDSVLYSSSV
;
A
#
# COMPACT_ATOMS: atom_id res chain seq x y z
N MET A 1 16.81 -31.96 -50.70
CA MET A 1 16.16 -30.74 -50.16
C MET A 1 16.76 -30.48 -48.78
N GLY A 2 17.64 -29.52 -48.50
CA GLY A 2 17.93 -28.27 -49.19
C GLY A 2 17.80 -27.02 -48.30
N THR A 3 18.16 -27.09 -46.99
CA THR A 3 18.51 -25.97 -46.06
C THR A 3 17.47 -24.84 -45.79
N PRO A 4 17.63 -23.99 -44.74
CA PRO A 4 18.72 -23.93 -43.74
C PRO A 4 18.29 -23.85 -42.25
N ARG A 5 19.19 -24.35 -41.39
CA ARG A 5 19.47 -23.76 -40.07
C ARG A 5 19.96 -22.33 -40.27
N CYS A 6 19.45 -21.37 -39.49
CA CYS A 6 20.12 -20.08 -39.33
C CYS A 6 20.23 -19.73 -37.84
N HIS A 7 21.48 -19.68 -37.39
CA HIS A 7 21.90 -19.00 -36.17
C HIS A 7 21.43 -17.54 -36.20
N THR A 8 20.86 -17.05 -35.11
CA THR A 8 21.02 -15.63 -34.74
C THR A 8 20.99 -15.46 -33.21
N LEU A 9 22.04 -15.96 -32.56
CA LEU A 9 22.60 -15.32 -31.36
C LEU A 9 23.23 -14.00 -31.82
N LEU A 10 22.50 -12.88 -31.89
CA LEU A 10 23.08 -11.54 -32.04
C LEU A 10 22.15 -10.47 -31.44
N ASN A 11 22.75 -9.60 -30.63
CA ASN A 11 22.26 -8.31 -30.09
C ASN A 11 21.40 -8.29 -28.81
N GLN A 12 22.01 -8.72 -27.70
CA GLN A 12 21.87 -7.98 -26.44
C GLN A 12 22.73 -6.70 -26.49
N THR A 13 22.24 -5.57 -27.02
CA THR A 13 22.95 -4.27 -26.83
C THR A 13 22.18 -2.99 -27.15
N HIS A 14 20.86 -3.00 -27.41
CA HIS A 14 20.13 -1.73 -27.56
C HIS A 14 18.83 -1.72 -26.75
N TRP A 15 18.90 -1.25 -25.49
CA TRP A 15 17.71 -0.92 -24.70
C TRP A 15 16.99 0.34 -25.19
N VAL A 16 17.62 1.09 -26.09
CA VAL A 16 17.09 2.29 -26.70
C VAL A 16 17.13 2.10 -28.21
N GLN A 17 15.97 2.16 -28.86
CA GLN A 17 15.84 2.07 -30.31
C GLN A 17 15.45 3.44 -30.87
N ALA A 18 16.27 3.98 -31.76
CA ALA A 18 15.92 5.20 -32.49
C ALA A 18 14.73 4.90 -33.41
N ILE A 19 13.63 5.63 -33.26
CA ILE A 19 12.46 5.51 -34.12
C ILE A 19 12.59 6.54 -35.26
N HIS A 20 12.68 7.82 -34.90
CA HIS A 20 12.76 8.93 -35.86
C HIS A 20 13.85 9.89 -35.41
N THR A 21 15.00 9.91 -36.08
CA THR A 21 16.14 10.79 -35.76
C THR A 21 16.64 11.60 -36.96
N ALA A 22 15.97 11.48 -38.11
CA ALA A 22 16.29 12.21 -39.32
C ALA A 22 15.89 13.70 -39.30
N VAL A 23 15.14 14.15 -38.29
CA VAL A 23 14.66 15.54 -38.19
C VAL A 23 15.66 16.36 -37.36
N LYS A 24 16.20 17.44 -37.95
CA LYS A 24 17.10 18.36 -37.23
C LYS A 24 16.41 18.90 -35.97
N GLY A 25 17.10 18.76 -34.83
CA GLY A 25 16.63 19.26 -33.52
C GLY A 25 15.51 18.43 -32.85
N ARG A 26 15.08 17.30 -33.44
CA ARG A 26 14.02 16.45 -32.87
C ARG A 26 14.33 14.97 -33.06
N ALA A 27 14.37 14.23 -31.97
CA ALA A 27 14.58 12.78 -31.98
C ALA A 27 13.51 12.05 -31.18
N ARG A 28 13.05 10.89 -31.70
CA ARG A 28 12.19 9.95 -31.00
C ARG A 28 12.91 8.63 -30.79
N TYR A 29 12.86 8.14 -29.56
CA TYR A 29 13.44 6.88 -29.12
C TYR A 29 12.38 5.99 -28.49
N LYS A 30 12.52 4.68 -28.65
CA LYS A 30 11.78 3.66 -27.92
C LYS A 30 12.68 3.11 -26.83
N VAL A 31 12.23 3.12 -25.58
CA VAL A 31 13.02 2.67 -24.43
C VAL A 31 12.39 1.40 -23.85
N ASN A 32 13.14 0.30 -23.93
CA ASN A 32 12.71 -0.98 -23.40
C ASN A 32 12.70 -0.95 -21.85
N GLY A 33 11.51 -1.10 -21.27
CA GLY A 33 11.28 -1.02 -19.82
C GLY A 33 10.63 0.28 -19.33
N LEU A 34 10.37 1.25 -20.22
CA LEU A 34 9.58 2.46 -19.89
C LEU A 34 8.07 2.18 -19.80
N TYR A 35 7.61 1.08 -20.43
CA TYR A 35 6.21 0.68 -20.41
C TYR A 35 5.74 0.38 -18.97
N HIS A 36 4.63 1.01 -18.56
CA HIS A 36 4.05 0.95 -17.22
C HIS A 36 4.95 1.43 -16.07
N SER A 37 5.99 2.22 -16.37
CA SER A 37 6.88 2.77 -15.34
C SER A 37 6.84 4.30 -15.33
N GLU A 38 5.89 4.89 -14.59
CA GLU A 38 5.82 6.34 -14.36
C GLU A 38 7.05 6.89 -13.62
N ALA A 39 7.65 6.08 -12.75
CA ALA A 39 8.86 6.48 -12.04
C ALA A 39 10.06 6.59 -12.98
N LEU A 40 10.26 5.62 -13.88
CA LEU A 40 11.31 5.69 -14.90
C LEU A 40 11.04 6.86 -15.86
N LYS A 41 9.78 7.13 -16.24
CA LYS A 41 9.42 8.29 -17.05
C LYS A 41 9.88 9.60 -16.42
N LYS A 42 9.48 9.89 -15.17
CA LYS A 42 9.87 11.13 -14.48
C LYS A 42 11.38 11.24 -14.32
N TYR A 43 12.03 10.14 -13.96
CA TYR A 43 13.47 10.08 -13.81
C TYR A 43 14.21 10.39 -15.12
N LEU A 44 13.71 9.85 -16.23
CA LEU A 44 14.29 10.00 -17.55
C LEU A 44 14.07 11.41 -18.13
N GLU A 45 12.88 12.00 -17.94
CA GLU A 45 12.60 13.39 -18.31
C GLU A 45 13.49 14.38 -17.53
N SER A 46 13.61 14.20 -16.22
CA SER A 46 14.42 15.06 -15.37
C SER A 46 15.90 14.99 -15.72
N ARG A 47 16.47 13.78 -15.87
CA ARG A 47 17.89 13.60 -16.17
C ARG A 47 18.27 14.08 -17.56
N LEU A 48 17.38 13.97 -18.55
CA LEU A 48 17.63 14.51 -19.88
C LEU A 48 17.62 16.05 -19.88
N LEU A 49 16.77 16.69 -19.09
CA LEU A 49 16.70 18.16 -18.98
C LEU A 49 17.92 18.79 -18.27
N GLU A 50 18.72 18.01 -17.54
CA GLU A 50 19.96 18.49 -16.92
C GLU A 50 21.09 18.73 -17.94
N HIS A 51 20.99 18.17 -19.15
CA HIS A 51 22.00 18.36 -20.19
C HIS A 51 21.70 19.61 -21.01
N LYS A 52 22.65 20.57 -21.03
CA LYS A 52 22.56 21.87 -21.76
C LYS A 52 22.22 21.76 -23.27
N ILE A 53 22.37 20.58 -23.86
CA ILE A 53 22.10 20.32 -25.29
C ILE A 53 20.60 20.06 -25.53
N ILE A 54 19.86 19.64 -24.51
CA ILE A 54 18.45 19.21 -24.58
C ILE A 54 17.57 20.35 -24.08
N SER A 55 16.65 20.81 -24.93
CA SER A 55 15.69 21.86 -24.60
C SER A 55 14.38 21.30 -24.03
N GLN A 56 13.99 20.09 -24.47
CA GLN A 56 12.79 19.43 -23.96
C GLN A 56 12.93 17.91 -24.03
N ALA A 57 12.55 17.21 -22.96
CA ALA A 57 12.40 15.77 -22.95
C ALA A 57 10.98 15.41 -22.46
N ARG A 58 10.27 14.57 -23.21
CA ARG A 58 9.00 13.97 -22.79
C ARG A 58 9.00 12.48 -23.04
N ALA A 59 8.66 11.71 -22.02
CA ALA A 59 8.55 10.27 -22.08
C ALA A 59 7.09 9.84 -21.89
N ASN A 60 6.68 8.80 -22.61
CA ASN A 60 5.33 8.24 -22.53
C ASN A 60 5.40 6.82 -22.00
N SER A 61 4.93 6.65 -20.76
CA SER A 61 4.88 5.39 -20.00
C SER A 61 3.89 4.36 -20.58
N TYR A 62 2.94 4.77 -21.42
CA TYR A 62 1.98 3.88 -22.07
C TYR A 62 2.46 3.37 -23.44
N THR A 63 3.43 4.03 -24.06
CA THR A 63 3.94 3.62 -25.38
C THR A 63 5.42 3.24 -25.36
N GLY A 64 6.13 3.53 -24.26
CA GLY A 64 7.57 3.34 -24.15
C GLY A 64 8.38 4.29 -25.03
N ASN A 65 7.75 5.35 -25.55
CA ASN A 65 8.37 6.30 -26.45
C ASN A 65 8.88 7.53 -25.70
N VAL A 66 10.03 8.04 -26.11
CA VAL A 66 10.67 9.24 -25.58
C VAL A 66 10.90 10.21 -26.72
N LEU A 67 10.41 11.43 -26.57
CA LEU A 67 10.63 12.55 -27.47
C LEU A 67 11.67 13.48 -26.83
N VAL A 68 12.73 13.78 -27.58
CA VAL A 68 13.79 14.70 -27.19
C VAL A 68 13.90 15.81 -28.23
N ILE A 69 13.87 17.06 -27.78
CA ILE A 69 14.13 18.26 -28.57
C ILE A 69 15.48 18.82 -28.11
N PHE A 70 16.37 19.12 -29.06
CA PHE A 70 17.74 19.54 -28.79
C PHE A 70 18.17 20.67 -29.74
N HIS A 71 19.09 21.53 -29.31
CA HIS A 71 19.59 22.62 -30.15
C HIS A 71 20.59 22.09 -31.19
N PRO A 72 20.39 22.35 -32.51
CA PRO A 72 21.26 21.82 -33.56
C PRO A 72 22.68 22.43 -33.56
N ASP A 73 22.83 23.66 -33.03
CA ASP A 73 24.04 24.47 -33.20
C ASP A 73 25.16 24.19 -32.18
N ASN A 74 24.91 23.36 -31.16
CA ASN A 74 25.93 22.89 -30.20
C ASN A 74 26.49 21.50 -30.54
N SER A 75 26.25 21.00 -31.77
CA SER A 75 26.80 19.74 -32.23
C SER A 75 28.27 19.89 -32.64
N LEU A 76 29.18 19.82 -31.67
CA LEU A 76 30.59 19.57 -31.97
C LEU A 76 30.70 18.27 -32.81
N ASN A 77 31.08 18.46 -34.07
CA ASN A 77 31.59 17.48 -35.02
C ASN A 77 30.59 16.43 -35.55
N THR A 78 29.67 16.88 -36.41
CA THR A 78 28.83 16.02 -37.26
C THR A 78 29.56 15.61 -38.55
N ASN A 79 30.71 14.95 -38.42
CA ASN A 79 31.33 14.18 -39.51
C ASN A 79 31.36 12.68 -39.16
N ALA A 80 30.18 12.12 -38.90
CA ALA A 80 29.91 10.69 -38.94
C ALA A 80 28.39 10.52 -38.90
N LYS A 81 27.87 9.42 -39.44
CA LYS A 81 26.47 8.96 -39.35
C LYS A 81 26.04 8.67 -37.87
N GLY A 82 26.14 9.64 -36.95
CA GLY A 82 26.29 9.35 -35.52
C GLY A 82 25.66 10.33 -34.50
N GLY A 83 25.00 11.42 -34.90
CA GLY A 83 24.34 12.34 -33.95
C GLY A 83 23.17 11.69 -33.18
N SER A 84 22.54 10.68 -33.78
CA SER A 84 21.54 9.83 -33.14
C SER A 84 22.13 8.87 -32.09
N SER A 85 23.44 8.62 -32.11
CA SER A 85 24.09 7.65 -31.21
C SER A 85 24.41 8.26 -29.84
N THR A 86 24.69 9.57 -29.76
CA THR A 86 25.05 10.25 -28.51
C THR A 86 23.85 10.39 -27.56
N ILE A 87 22.70 10.84 -28.07
CA ILE A 87 21.46 10.96 -27.26
C ILE A 87 20.93 9.57 -26.89
N ALA A 88 21.01 8.59 -27.80
CA ALA A 88 20.63 7.21 -27.49
C ALA A 88 21.50 6.62 -26.37
N SER A 89 22.82 6.85 -26.41
CA SER A 89 23.76 6.43 -25.37
C SER A 89 23.47 7.10 -24.04
N LEU A 90 23.13 8.40 -24.06
CA LEU A 90 22.74 9.13 -22.86
C LEU A 90 21.47 8.58 -22.22
N ILE A 91 20.43 8.30 -23.03
CA ILE A 91 19.20 7.66 -22.54
C ILE A 91 19.53 6.29 -21.96
N GLN A 92 20.40 5.52 -22.62
CA GLN A 92 20.82 4.20 -22.17
C GLN A 92 21.57 4.24 -20.83
N GLU A 93 22.44 5.23 -20.63
CA GLU A 93 23.15 5.47 -19.37
C GLU A 93 22.18 5.83 -18.24
N ILE A 94 21.22 6.72 -18.49
CA ILE A 94 20.19 7.11 -17.51
C ILE A 94 19.35 5.89 -17.10
N VAL A 95 18.93 5.07 -18.07
CA VAL A 95 18.16 3.84 -17.79
C VAL A 95 18.98 2.84 -16.99
N LEU A 96 20.28 2.72 -17.26
CA LEU A 96 21.21 1.89 -16.50
C LEU A 96 21.37 2.37 -15.06
N ASP A 97 21.55 3.68 -14.85
CA ASP A 97 21.69 4.27 -13.51
C ASP A 97 20.43 4.01 -12.67
N TYR A 98 19.25 4.24 -13.26
CA TYR A 98 17.97 3.94 -12.62
C TYR A 98 17.89 2.47 -12.17
N ARG A 99 18.24 1.53 -13.06
CA ARG A 99 18.20 0.09 -12.74
C ARG A 99 19.19 -0.29 -11.65
N LYS A 100 20.41 0.27 -11.66
CA LYS A 100 21.39 0.06 -10.59
C LYS A 100 20.87 0.56 -9.24
N LYS A 101 20.30 1.77 -9.18
CA LYS A 101 19.69 2.32 -7.96
C LYS A 101 18.53 1.48 -7.43
N VAL A 102 17.64 1.03 -8.33
CA VAL A 102 16.55 0.12 -7.97
C VAL A 102 17.10 -1.21 -7.46
N SER A 103 18.07 -1.82 -8.13
CA SER A 103 18.67 -3.10 -7.70
C SER A 103 19.36 -3.02 -6.33
N LYS A 104 20.04 -1.90 -6.02
CA LYS A 104 20.67 -1.66 -4.72
C LYS A 104 19.64 -1.50 -3.60
N SER A 105 18.54 -0.80 -3.88
CA SER A 105 17.40 -0.69 -2.97
C SER A 105 16.69 -2.04 -2.74
N LEU A 106 16.62 -2.88 -3.78
CA LEU A 106 16.08 -4.24 -3.70
C LEU A 106 16.97 -5.18 -2.88
N GLY A 107 18.29 -5.13 -3.07
CA GLY A 107 19.27 -5.96 -2.35
C GLY A 107 19.43 -5.57 -0.88
N SER A 108 19.39 -4.27 -0.56
CA SER A 108 19.50 -3.81 0.84
C SER A 108 18.30 -4.20 1.71
N ASN A 109 17.14 -4.48 1.12
CA ASN A 109 15.95 -4.96 1.86
C ASN A 109 15.84 -6.49 1.91
N ALA A 110 16.60 -7.23 1.08
CA ALA A 110 16.65 -8.69 1.13
C ALA A 110 17.58 -9.19 2.25
N VAL A 111 18.53 -8.37 2.72
CA VAL A 111 19.52 -8.74 3.75
C VAL A 111 19.01 -8.55 5.19
N ILE A 112 17.82 -7.96 5.40
CA ILE A 112 17.22 -7.83 6.75
C ILE A 112 16.46 -9.10 7.18
N GLY A 113 16.48 -10.15 6.35
CA GLY A 113 15.91 -11.45 6.65
C GLY A 113 16.89 -12.58 6.38
N ASP A 114 18.09 -12.53 6.95
CA ASP A 114 18.76 -13.71 7.51
C ASP A 114 20.15 -13.38 8.10
N SER A 115 20.31 -13.75 9.38
CA SER A 115 21.56 -14.04 10.11
C SER A 115 22.60 -12.94 10.40
N ASN A 116 23.04 -12.96 11.66
CA ASN A 116 24.28 -12.40 12.20
C ASN A 116 25.50 -12.72 11.32
N LEU A 117 26.45 -11.77 11.15
CA LEU A 117 27.88 -11.86 11.50
C LEU A 117 28.73 -10.75 10.80
N HIS A 118 29.54 -10.05 11.59
CA HIS A 118 30.84 -9.40 11.30
C HIS A 118 31.12 -8.59 10.00
N SER A 119 31.50 -7.33 10.21
CA SER A 119 32.69 -6.63 9.67
C SER A 119 33.01 -6.71 8.17
N PHE A 120 33.01 -5.57 7.47
CA PHE A 120 34.23 -4.95 6.91
C PHE A 120 33.92 -3.59 6.27
N GLY A 121 34.74 -2.59 6.56
CA GLY A 121 34.61 -1.25 5.98
C GLY A 121 35.34 -1.11 4.65
N THR A 122 34.88 -0.14 3.85
CA THR A 122 35.71 0.75 3.03
C THR A 122 34.84 1.94 2.64
N LYS A 123 35.13 3.10 3.26
CA LYS A 123 34.62 4.40 2.84
C LYS A 123 35.48 4.86 1.66
N GLU A 124 34.97 4.75 0.45
CA GLU A 124 35.48 5.57 -0.66
C GLU A 124 34.68 6.86 -0.71
N ASN A 125 35.40 7.95 -0.45
CA ASN A 125 34.98 9.33 -0.47
C ASN A 125 35.07 9.82 -1.92
N ILE A 126 33.94 10.03 -2.59
CA ILE A 126 33.92 10.81 -3.85
C ILE A 126 32.96 11.98 -3.61
N GLY A 127 33.54 13.12 -3.28
CA GLY A 127 32.83 14.39 -3.17
C GLY A 127 32.34 14.85 -4.53
N PHE A 128 31.03 15.06 -4.65
CA PHE A 128 30.44 15.86 -5.72
C PHE A 128 29.60 16.97 -5.09
N VAL A 129 30.20 18.16 -5.08
CA VAL A 129 29.55 19.44 -4.75
C VAL A 129 28.54 19.75 -5.87
N GLY A 130 27.31 19.30 -5.65
CA GLY A 130 26.14 19.52 -6.52
C GLY A 130 24.89 18.78 -6.02
N GLY A 131 24.88 18.38 -4.75
CA GLY A 131 24.22 17.17 -4.26
C GLY A 131 22.83 17.30 -3.67
N ASN A 132 22.29 18.49 -3.38
CA ASN A 132 21.05 18.56 -2.61
C ASN A 132 19.80 18.21 -3.46
N ASN A 133 19.56 18.91 -4.56
CA ASN A 133 18.38 18.65 -5.39
C ASN A 133 18.37 17.26 -6.05
N ARG A 134 19.54 16.69 -6.38
CA ARG A 134 19.64 15.36 -7.00
C ARG A 134 19.31 14.24 -6.02
N ASN A 135 19.85 14.29 -4.80
CA ASN A 135 19.57 13.29 -3.77
C ASN A 135 18.11 13.35 -3.29
N ILE A 136 17.51 14.54 -3.28
CA ILE A 136 16.12 14.76 -2.86
C ILE A 136 15.13 14.27 -3.93
N PHE A 137 15.40 14.53 -5.21
CA PHE A 137 14.54 14.01 -6.28
C PHE A 137 14.63 12.48 -6.38
N ASP A 138 15.84 11.93 -6.24
CA ASP A 138 16.07 10.49 -6.18
C ASP A 138 15.32 9.86 -5.00
N SER A 139 15.32 10.49 -3.81
CA SER A 139 14.58 9.98 -2.65
C SER A 139 13.06 10.09 -2.82
N ALA A 140 12.56 11.15 -3.45
CA ALA A 140 11.14 11.31 -3.77
C ALA A 140 10.66 10.27 -4.79
N VAL A 141 11.43 10.02 -5.84
CA VAL A 141 11.13 9.00 -6.85
C VAL A 141 11.20 7.59 -6.24
N LEU A 142 12.22 7.31 -5.42
CA LEU A 142 12.34 6.03 -4.72
C LEU A 142 11.21 5.81 -3.71
N SER A 143 10.74 6.86 -3.03
CA SER A 143 9.58 6.77 -2.14
C SER A 143 8.30 6.45 -2.92
N GLN A 144 8.06 7.10 -4.08
CA GLN A 144 6.93 6.78 -4.96
C GLN A 144 6.98 5.34 -5.48
N ILE A 145 8.16 4.85 -5.89
CA ILE A 145 8.33 3.46 -6.32
C ILE A 145 8.03 2.48 -5.19
N SER A 146 8.54 2.77 -3.98
CA SER A 146 8.29 1.92 -2.81
C SER A 146 6.81 1.87 -2.44
N MET A 147 6.11 3.01 -2.55
CA MET A 147 4.67 3.15 -2.31
C MET A 147 3.87 2.36 -3.34
N GLN A 148 4.16 2.53 -4.64
CA GLN A 148 3.49 1.80 -5.71
C GLN A 148 3.65 0.28 -5.56
N ARG A 149 4.84 -0.17 -5.14
CA ARG A 149 5.10 -1.59 -4.91
C ARG A 149 4.36 -2.13 -3.69
N GLN A 150 4.30 -1.35 -2.61
CA GLN A 150 3.56 -1.71 -1.41
C GLN A 150 2.05 -1.82 -1.71
N LEU A 151 1.50 -0.90 -2.51
CA LEU A 151 0.11 -0.96 -3.00
C LEU A 151 -0.14 -2.20 -3.90
N ASN A 152 0.78 -2.55 -4.77
CA ASN A 152 0.64 -3.74 -5.62
C ASN A 152 0.76 -5.05 -4.82
N GLN A 153 1.62 -5.08 -3.81
CA GLN A 153 1.74 -6.23 -2.89
C GLN A 153 0.52 -6.38 -1.99
N THR A 154 -0.06 -5.29 -1.53
CA THR A 154 -1.30 -5.36 -0.75
C THR A 154 -2.45 -5.80 -1.64
N ALA A 155 -2.60 -5.20 -2.82
CA ALA A 155 -3.61 -5.62 -3.80
C ALA A 155 -3.51 -7.11 -4.15
N SER A 156 -2.31 -7.66 -4.34
CA SER A 156 -2.14 -9.10 -4.62
C SER A 156 -2.50 -9.99 -3.43
N GLN A 157 -2.33 -9.53 -2.20
CA GLN A 157 -2.77 -10.24 -0.99
C GLN A 157 -4.28 -10.10 -0.73
N LEU A 158 -4.91 -9.03 -1.21
CA LEU A 158 -6.36 -8.81 -1.06
C LEU A 158 -7.19 -9.73 -1.96
N ILE A 159 -6.73 -10.01 -3.17
CA ILE A 159 -7.43 -10.89 -4.14
C ILE A 159 -7.78 -12.25 -3.53
N PRO A 160 -6.85 -13.05 -2.97
CA PRO A 160 -7.19 -14.34 -2.39
C PRO A 160 -8.10 -14.23 -1.17
N VAL A 161 -7.99 -13.16 -0.37
CA VAL A 161 -8.87 -12.93 0.79
C VAL A 161 -10.30 -12.65 0.33
N VAL A 162 -10.47 -11.79 -0.67
CA VAL A 162 -11.78 -11.48 -1.26
C VAL A 162 -12.38 -12.70 -1.96
N CYS A 163 -11.56 -13.48 -2.68
CA CYS A 163 -12.01 -14.73 -3.30
C CYS A 163 -12.42 -15.77 -2.25
N ALA A 164 -11.65 -15.94 -1.18
CA ALA A 164 -11.98 -16.83 -0.06
C ALA A 164 -13.25 -16.37 0.67
N LEU A 165 -13.46 -15.06 0.77
CA LEU A 165 -14.68 -14.45 1.30
C LEU A 165 -15.91 -14.85 0.51
N VAL A 166 -15.88 -14.59 -0.80
CA VAL A 166 -16.99 -14.86 -1.72
C VAL A 166 -17.25 -16.36 -1.78
N CYS A 167 -16.19 -17.19 -1.82
CA CYS A 167 -16.34 -18.64 -1.81
C CYS A 167 -16.88 -19.14 -0.47
N GLY A 168 -16.39 -18.62 0.67
CA GLY A 168 -16.81 -19.02 2.00
C GLY A 168 -18.26 -18.66 2.30
N THR A 169 -18.69 -17.44 1.93
CA THR A 169 -20.10 -17.04 2.06
C THR A 169 -21.00 -17.82 1.12
N ALA A 170 -20.57 -18.05 -0.13
CA ALA A 170 -21.33 -18.85 -1.10
C ALA A 170 -21.48 -20.31 -0.66
N LEU A 171 -20.41 -20.93 -0.13
CA LEU A 171 -20.45 -22.30 0.40
C LEU A 171 -21.38 -22.39 1.62
N LEU A 172 -21.22 -21.52 2.62
CA LEU A 172 -22.06 -21.53 3.81
C LEU A 172 -23.55 -21.30 3.49
N TYR A 173 -23.83 -20.42 2.52
CA TYR A 173 -25.19 -20.20 2.01
C TYR A 173 -25.73 -21.43 1.27
N ALA A 174 -24.93 -22.04 0.40
CA ALA A 174 -25.32 -23.21 -0.38
C ALA A 174 -25.70 -24.43 0.49
N TYR A 175 -25.09 -24.57 1.66
CA TYR A 175 -25.38 -25.68 2.59
C TYR A 175 -26.43 -25.36 3.66
N ASN A 176 -27.09 -24.18 3.64
CA ASN A 176 -28.08 -23.77 4.64
C ASN A 176 -27.64 -23.94 6.12
N LEU A 177 -26.34 -23.86 6.38
CA LEU A 177 -25.77 -24.11 7.72
C LEU A 177 -26.10 -22.97 8.70
N ASP A 178 -26.40 -21.79 8.18
CA ASP A 178 -26.74 -20.58 8.92
C ASP A 178 -27.87 -20.81 9.95
N GLU A 179 -28.95 -21.47 9.54
CA GLU A 179 -30.11 -21.73 10.40
C GLU A 179 -29.82 -22.80 11.46
N ALA A 180 -29.22 -23.93 11.05
CA ALA A 180 -28.89 -25.03 11.95
C ALA A 180 -27.94 -24.60 13.08
N ILE A 181 -26.98 -23.73 12.76
CA ILE A 181 -26.03 -23.18 13.73
C ILE A 181 -26.74 -22.24 14.70
N LEU A 182 -27.58 -21.33 14.20
CA LEU A 182 -28.35 -20.42 15.07
C LEU A 182 -29.28 -21.18 16.02
N LEU A 183 -30.03 -22.15 15.54
CA LEU A 183 -30.92 -22.98 16.38
C LEU A 183 -30.12 -23.79 17.43
N SER A 184 -28.91 -24.22 17.10
CA SER A 184 -28.03 -24.89 18.05
C SER A 184 -27.53 -23.93 19.13
N ILE A 185 -27.14 -22.71 18.75
CA ILE A 185 -26.72 -21.66 19.68
C ILE A 185 -27.87 -21.22 20.58
N GLN A 186 -29.12 -21.19 20.07
CA GLN A 186 -30.30 -20.84 20.86
C GLN A 186 -30.47 -21.73 22.10
N LYS A 187 -30.08 -23.00 22.04
CA LYS A 187 -30.13 -23.93 23.19
C LYS A 187 -29.20 -23.50 24.33
N LEU A 188 -28.26 -22.57 24.06
CA LEU A 188 -27.34 -22.01 25.05
C LEU A 188 -27.93 -20.78 25.76
N HIS A 189 -29.20 -20.42 25.58
CA HIS A 189 -29.77 -19.30 26.32
C HIS A 189 -29.92 -19.59 27.81
N THR A 190 -29.33 -18.74 28.66
CA THR A 190 -29.65 -18.62 30.10
C THR A 190 -29.55 -17.15 30.53
N PRO A 191 -30.30 -16.70 31.56
CA PRO A 191 -30.27 -15.30 31.99
C PRO A 191 -28.88 -14.73 32.30
N LEU A 192 -27.99 -15.55 32.86
CA LEU A 192 -26.61 -15.16 33.12
C LEU A 192 -25.78 -15.00 31.84
N ARG A 193 -25.88 -15.98 30.92
CA ARG A 193 -25.15 -15.95 29.64
C ARG A 193 -25.66 -14.81 28.75
N ASP A 194 -26.95 -14.53 28.78
CA ASP A 194 -27.55 -13.39 28.06
C ASP A 194 -26.94 -12.06 28.50
N ARG A 195 -26.81 -11.83 29.82
CA ARG A 195 -26.15 -10.62 30.36
C ARG A 195 -24.68 -10.52 29.96
N ILE A 196 -23.95 -11.63 30.01
CA ILE A 196 -22.53 -11.68 29.59
C ILE A 196 -22.43 -11.33 28.10
N MET A 197 -23.27 -11.92 27.25
CA MET A 197 -23.27 -11.67 25.81
C MET A 197 -23.72 -10.24 25.47
N LEU A 198 -24.64 -9.66 26.25
CA LEU A 198 -24.99 -8.24 26.15
C LEU A 198 -23.81 -7.32 26.50
N GLY A 199 -23.03 -7.66 27.54
CA GLY A 199 -21.81 -6.93 27.88
C GLY A 199 -20.75 -7.03 26.77
N ILE A 200 -20.53 -8.23 26.23
CA ILE A 200 -19.58 -8.44 25.13
C ILE A 200 -20.03 -7.70 23.87
N THR A 201 -21.30 -7.76 23.48
CA THR A 201 -21.76 -7.05 22.28
C THR A 201 -21.68 -5.53 22.45
N PHE A 202 -21.81 -5.01 23.67
CA PHE A 202 -21.68 -3.58 23.95
C PHE A 202 -20.26 -3.08 23.67
N MET A 203 -19.24 -3.90 23.93
CA MET A 203 -17.86 -3.57 23.52
C MET A 203 -17.71 -3.49 22.00
N GLY A 204 -18.52 -4.24 21.24
CA GLY A 204 -18.56 -4.19 19.78
C GLY A 204 -19.42 -3.08 19.20
N ASP A 205 -20.03 -2.23 20.03
CA ASP A 205 -20.84 -1.12 19.56
C ASP A 205 -19.95 -0.07 18.85
N PRO A 206 -20.26 0.33 17.60
CA PRO A 206 -19.41 1.24 16.84
C PRO A 206 -19.12 2.58 17.54
N LEU A 207 -20.06 3.12 18.33
CA LEU A 207 -19.84 4.36 19.08
C LEU A 207 -18.90 4.13 20.25
N VAL A 208 -19.12 3.06 21.03
CA VAL A 208 -18.23 2.69 22.14
C VAL A 208 -16.81 2.48 21.63
N MET A 209 -16.67 1.77 20.51
CA MET A 209 -15.39 1.52 19.86
C MET A 209 -14.73 2.81 19.38
N LEU A 210 -15.46 3.70 18.72
CA LEU A 210 -14.94 4.99 18.26
C LEU A 210 -14.49 5.87 19.43
N LEU A 211 -15.30 5.97 20.50
CA LEU A 211 -14.95 6.72 21.70
C LEU A 211 -13.75 6.11 22.43
N SER A 212 -13.68 4.78 22.53
CA SER A 212 -12.51 4.11 23.12
C SER A 212 -11.24 4.35 22.31
N SER A 213 -11.34 4.35 20.98
CA SER A 213 -10.23 4.68 20.09
C SER A 213 -9.77 6.14 20.24
N LEU A 214 -10.71 7.06 20.44
CA LEU A 214 -10.43 8.47 20.69
C LEU A 214 -9.84 8.70 22.09
N GLY A 215 -10.31 7.97 23.11
CA GLY A 215 -9.73 7.99 24.44
C GLY A 215 -8.29 7.48 24.45
N LEU A 216 -8.01 6.38 23.75
CA LEU A 216 -6.65 5.86 23.57
C LEU A 216 -5.77 6.86 22.80
N ALA A 217 -6.31 7.51 21.78
CA ALA A 217 -5.63 8.55 21.01
C ALA A 217 -5.18 9.76 21.84
N ILE A 218 -6.00 10.17 22.80
CA ILE A 218 -5.73 11.31 23.68
C ILE A 218 -4.84 10.90 24.86
N SER A 219 -4.79 9.60 25.18
CA SER A 219 -4.00 9.10 26.31
C SER A 219 -2.50 9.41 26.18
N PRO A 220 -1.77 9.56 27.30
CA PRO A 220 -0.33 9.80 27.29
C PRO A 220 0.47 8.74 26.53
N LEU A 221 -0.06 7.51 26.46
CA LEU A 221 0.49 6.39 25.69
C LEU A 221 0.63 6.72 24.19
N TYR A 222 -0.22 7.59 23.66
CA TYR A 222 -0.23 8.06 22.27
C TYR A 222 0.22 9.52 22.10
N SER A 223 0.67 10.20 23.15
CA SER A 223 0.98 11.65 23.11
C SER A 223 1.98 12.04 22.02
N ASN A 224 2.97 11.17 21.73
CA ASN A 224 3.96 11.35 20.66
C ASN A 224 3.56 10.70 19.31
N ARG A 225 2.33 10.20 19.19
CA ARG A 225 1.85 9.38 18.06
C ARG A 225 0.44 9.77 17.61
N ARG A 226 0.07 11.05 17.74
CA ARG A 226 -1.23 11.62 17.32
C ARG A 226 -1.62 11.22 15.88
N TRP A 227 -0.64 11.05 15.02
CA TRP A 227 -0.82 10.53 13.66
C TRP A 227 -1.50 9.14 13.63
N GLN A 228 -1.05 8.17 14.45
CA GLN A 228 -1.62 6.81 14.49
C GLN A 228 -3.07 6.81 14.99
N ALA A 229 -3.39 7.74 15.88
CA ALA A 229 -4.75 7.98 16.33
C ALA A 229 -5.66 8.52 15.22
N THR A 230 -5.19 9.50 14.46
CA THR A 230 -5.94 10.04 13.30
C THR A 230 -6.19 8.97 12.25
N ILE A 231 -5.19 8.12 11.97
CA ILE A 231 -5.35 6.94 11.11
C ILE A 231 -6.48 6.06 11.60
N LEU A 232 -6.46 5.68 12.88
CA LEU A 232 -7.44 4.79 13.47
C LEU A 232 -8.85 5.36 13.34
N GLY A 233 -9.00 6.67 13.59
CA GLY A 233 -10.26 7.39 13.40
C GLY A 233 -10.75 7.33 11.95
N ILE A 234 -9.89 7.66 10.97
CA ILE A 234 -10.24 7.63 9.54
C ILE A 234 -10.61 6.20 9.10
N ALA A 235 -9.81 5.22 9.48
CA ALA A 235 -10.06 3.81 9.15
C ALA A 235 -11.36 3.32 9.78
N GLY A 236 -11.64 3.69 11.03
CA GLY A 236 -12.87 3.36 11.75
C GLY A 236 -14.12 3.96 11.11
N VAL A 237 -14.10 5.27 10.84
CA VAL A 237 -15.21 5.97 10.16
C VAL A 237 -15.44 5.38 8.76
N GLY A 238 -14.37 5.15 8.00
CA GLY A 238 -14.45 4.53 6.68
C GLY A 238 -15.03 3.11 6.74
N ALA A 239 -14.69 2.31 7.75
CA ALA A 239 -15.28 0.98 7.94
C ALA A 239 -16.79 1.04 8.24
N ILE A 240 -17.24 2.01 9.04
CA ILE A 240 -18.67 2.23 9.31
C ILE A 240 -19.40 2.61 8.03
N LEU A 241 -18.84 3.55 7.24
CA LEU A 241 -19.42 3.97 5.97
C LEU A 241 -19.49 2.82 4.96
N LEU A 242 -18.42 2.03 4.85
CA LEU A 242 -18.38 0.85 3.97
C LEU A 242 -19.42 -0.19 4.41
N ASN A 243 -19.55 -0.44 5.72
CA ASN A 243 -20.59 -1.34 6.24
C ASN A 243 -21.99 -0.85 5.89
N CYS A 244 -22.26 0.44 6.05
CA CYS A 244 -23.54 1.05 5.72
C CYS A 244 -23.86 0.90 4.23
N LEU A 245 -22.89 1.19 3.36
CA LEU A 245 -23.02 1.04 1.92
C LEU A 245 -23.33 -0.41 1.54
N MET A 246 -22.58 -1.37 2.07
CA MET A 246 -22.83 -2.80 1.81
C MET A 246 -24.23 -3.23 2.29
N LYS A 247 -24.69 -2.74 3.44
CA LYS A 247 -26.04 -3.04 3.94
C LYS A 247 -27.14 -2.58 3.00
N ILE A 248 -26.99 -1.38 2.44
CA ILE A 248 -27.95 -0.83 1.47
C ILE A 248 -27.92 -1.65 0.16
N LEU A 249 -26.73 -2.05 -0.30
CA LEU A 249 -26.56 -2.80 -1.55
C LEU A 249 -27.12 -4.23 -1.48
N PHE A 250 -26.87 -4.95 -0.38
CA PHE A 250 -27.27 -6.37 -0.28
C PHE A 250 -28.69 -6.56 0.26
N GLY A 251 -29.21 -5.65 1.08
CA GLY A 251 -30.62 -5.70 1.53
C GLY A 251 -31.02 -6.95 2.31
N ARG A 252 -30.07 -7.75 2.82
CA ARG A 252 -30.36 -9.06 3.43
C ARG A 252 -31.17 -8.91 4.72
N ALA A 253 -32.22 -9.71 4.86
CA ALA A 253 -33.03 -9.79 6.08
C ALA A 253 -32.28 -10.44 7.25
N ARG A 254 -32.61 -10.03 8.48
CA ARG A 254 -32.10 -10.63 9.72
C ARG A 254 -32.77 -11.98 10.03
N PRO A 255 -32.13 -12.84 10.85
CA PRO A 255 -32.76 -14.08 11.29
C PRO A 255 -34.01 -13.80 12.12
N ALA A 256 -35.19 -14.20 11.67
CA ALA A 256 -36.45 -14.06 12.42
C ALA A 256 -36.87 -15.39 13.08
N LEU A 257 -35.90 -16.20 13.53
CA LEU A 257 -36.13 -17.55 14.06
C LEU A 257 -36.73 -17.53 15.47
N TRP A 258 -36.50 -16.45 16.23
CA TRP A 258 -37.08 -16.22 17.56
C TRP A 258 -37.14 -14.72 17.87
N LYS A 259 -37.85 -14.36 18.94
CA LYS A 259 -37.95 -12.96 19.39
C LYS A 259 -36.56 -12.44 19.77
N HIS A 260 -36.10 -11.42 19.06
CA HIS A 260 -34.80 -10.80 19.33
C HIS A 260 -34.75 -10.23 20.76
N ILE A 261 -33.61 -10.42 21.41
CA ILE A 261 -33.31 -9.85 22.73
C ILE A 261 -33.06 -8.33 22.63
N ILE A 262 -32.62 -7.86 21.46
CA ILE A 262 -32.35 -6.45 21.17
C ILE A 262 -33.07 -5.99 19.91
N ASN A 263 -33.51 -4.73 19.87
CA ASN A 263 -34.12 -4.15 18.68
C ASN A 263 -33.03 -3.62 17.75
N VAL A 264 -33.02 -4.05 16.50
CA VAL A 264 -31.98 -3.69 15.51
C VAL A 264 -32.62 -3.42 14.15
N GLY A 265 -32.07 -2.45 13.40
CA GLY A 265 -32.58 -2.08 12.08
C GLY A 265 -32.56 -3.21 11.04
N GLN A 266 -33.21 -3.01 9.89
CA GLN A 266 -33.66 -4.07 8.98
C GLN A 266 -32.55 -4.94 8.33
N HIS A 267 -31.38 -4.36 8.01
CA HIS A 267 -30.35 -5.06 7.21
C HIS A 267 -29.31 -5.83 8.07
N SER A 268 -29.11 -7.10 7.72
CA SER A 268 -28.23 -8.05 8.41
C SER A 268 -26.81 -8.11 7.84
N PHE A 269 -26.64 -8.06 6.52
CA PHE A 269 -25.36 -8.31 5.87
C PHE A 269 -24.60 -7.04 5.48
N PRO A 270 -23.28 -6.94 5.71
CA PRO A 270 -22.48 -7.75 6.64
C PRO A 270 -22.61 -7.23 8.09
N SER A 271 -22.18 -8.04 9.07
CA SER A 271 -22.22 -7.66 10.47
C SER A 271 -21.29 -6.47 10.75
N GLY A 272 -21.88 -5.33 11.12
CA GLY A 272 -21.15 -4.11 11.44
C GLY A 272 -20.29 -4.24 12.70
N HIS A 273 -20.79 -4.92 13.74
CA HIS A 273 -20.00 -5.18 14.95
C HIS A 273 -18.76 -6.02 14.62
N ALA A 274 -18.91 -7.08 13.81
CA ALA A 274 -17.78 -7.92 13.40
C ALA A 274 -16.75 -7.14 12.57
N MET A 275 -17.23 -6.40 11.57
CA MET A 275 -16.36 -5.63 10.66
C MET A 275 -15.60 -4.52 11.37
N VAL A 276 -16.30 -3.67 12.13
CA VAL A 276 -15.69 -2.54 12.85
C VAL A 276 -14.76 -3.05 13.96
N SER A 277 -15.09 -4.18 14.61
CA SER A 277 -14.22 -4.84 15.60
C SER A 277 -12.85 -5.21 15.05
N ILE A 278 -12.80 -5.79 13.85
CA ILE A 278 -11.53 -6.12 13.20
C ILE A 278 -10.71 -4.86 12.97
N VAL A 279 -11.33 -3.80 12.46
CA VAL A 279 -10.63 -2.58 12.08
C VAL A 279 -10.07 -1.87 13.31
N ILE A 280 -10.90 -1.60 14.32
CA ILE A 280 -10.47 -0.85 15.49
C ILE A 280 -9.57 -1.70 16.39
N TYR A 281 -10.05 -2.86 16.87
CA TYR A 281 -9.26 -3.68 17.80
C TYR A 281 -8.05 -4.31 17.13
N GLY A 282 -8.14 -4.68 15.85
CA GLY A 282 -6.99 -5.18 15.09
C GLY A 282 -5.90 -4.12 14.94
N PHE A 283 -6.26 -2.87 14.63
CA PHE A 283 -5.30 -1.78 14.56
C PHE A 283 -4.71 -1.44 15.94
N THR A 284 -5.55 -1.36 16.97
CA THR A 284 -5.09 -1.13 18.36
C THR A 284 -4.13 -2.24 18.81
N GLY A 285 -4.49 -3.51 18.57
CA GLY A 285 -3.65 -4.66 18.87
C GLY A 285 -2.32 -4.61 18.12
N TYR A 286 -2.33 -4.21 16.84
CA TYR A 286 -1.11 -4.00 16.05
C TYR A 286 -0.19 -2.92 16.64
N VAL A 287 -0.74 -1.78 17.05
CA VAL A 287 0.08 -0.70 17.64
C VAL A 287 0.62 -1.11 19.00
N LEU A 288 -0.19 -1.72 19.85
CA LEU A 288 0.23 -2.23 21.16
C LEU A 288 1.31 -3.31 21.02
N ALA A 289 1.16 -4.24 20.08
CA ALA A 289 2.14 -5.28 19.78
C ALA A 289 3.49 -4.70 19.31
N LYS A 290 3.47 -3.60 18.54
CA LYS A 290 4.69 -2.87 18.17
C LYS A 290 5.34 -2.14 19.35
N GLN A 291 4.54 -1.70 20.32
CA GLN A 291 5.03 -0.98 21.50
C GLN A 291 5.59 -1.93 22.56
N PHE A 292 4.98 -3.10 22.72
CA PHE A 292 5.35 -4.10 23.72
C PHE A 292 5.71 -5.43 23.03
N PRO A 293 6.87 -5.52 22.36
CA PRO A 293 7.25 -6.69 21.57
C PRO A 293 7.29 -7.98 22.39
N GLU A 294 7.72 -7.91 23.65
CA GLU A 294 7.76 -9.04 24.59
C GLU A 294 6.37 -9.65 24.86
N TRP A 295 5.31 -8.85 24.76
CA TRP A 295 3.92 -9.26 25.02
C TRP A 295 3.13 -9.48 23.73
N ARG A 296 3.78 -9.41 22.57
CA ARG A 296 3.12 -9.43 21.25
C ARG A 296 2.20 -10.63 21.05
N PHE A 297 2.64 -11.82 21.49
CA PHE A 297 1.84 -13.04 21.38
C PHE A 297 0.53 -12.92 22.16
N TRP A 298 0.61 -12.48 23.41
CA TRP A 298 -0.55 -12.31 24.29
C TRP A 298 -1.49 -11.19 23.81
N ILE A 299 -0.93 -10.08 23.32
CA ILE A 299 -1.71 -8.97 22.77
C ILE A 299 -2.53 -9.45 21.57
N TYR A 300 -1.90 -10.11 20.59
CA TYR A 300 -2.64 -10.63 19.44
C TYR A 300 -3.64 -11.71 19.83
N GLY A 301 -3.29 -12.61 20.75
CA GLY A 301 -4.21 -13.62 21.27
C GLY A 301 -5.46 -13.00 21.88
N LEU A 302 -5.30 -11.98 22.73
CA LEU A 302 -6.40 -11.27 23.36
C LEU A 302 -7.24 -10.49 22.33
N THR A 303 -6.59 -9.83 21.36
CA THR A 303 -7.28 -9.11 20.28
C THR A 303 -8.16 -10.05 19.46
N VAL A 304 -7.61 -11.20 19.02
CA VAL A 304 -8.35 -12.20 18.25
C VAL A 304 -9.51 -12.76 19.08
N PHE A 305 -9.25 -13.10 20.35
CA PHE A 305 -10.28 -13.61 21.26
C PHE A 305 -11.44 -12.62 21.43
N LEU A 306 -11.14 -11.33 21.67
CA LEU A 306 -12.16 -10.29 21.82
C LEU A 306 -13.00 -10.12 20.55
N ILE A 307 -12.36 -10.05 19.38
CA ILE A 307 -13.05 -9.91 18.09
C ILE A 307 -13.96 -11.13 17.84
N ALA A 308 -13.46 -12.34 18.12
CA ALA A 308 -14.23 -13.57 17.99
C ALA A 308 -15.43 -13.60 18.94
N ALA A 309 -15.23 -13.21 20.21
CA ALA A 309 -16.29 -13.12 21.21
C ALA A 309 -17.39 -12.13 20.80
N ILE A 310 -17.02 -10.98 20.24
CA ILE A 310 -17.98 -9.99 19.74
C ILE A 310 -18.82 -10.56 18.60
N GLY A 311 -18.23 -11.21 17.59
CA GLY A 311 -19.03 -11.80 16.51
C GLY A 311 -19.90 -12.97 17.00
N PHE A 312 -19.39 -13.81 17.90
CA PHE A 312 -20.18 -14.87 18.53
C PHE A 312 -21.39 -14.31 19.29
N SER A 313 -21.22 -13.21 20.02
CA SER A 313 -22.33 -12.55 20.73
C SER A 313 -23.48 -12.16 19.78
N ARG A 314 -23.17 -11.81 18.52
CA ARG A 314 -24.19 -11.46 17.50
C ARG A 314 -24.98 -12.67 17.01
N LEU A 315 -24.34 -13.83 16.93
CA LEU A 315 -25.01 -15.09 16.62
C LEU A 315 -25.89 -15.52 17.80
N TYR A 316 -25.34 -15.42 19.01
CA TYR A 316 -26.05 -15.75 20.25
C TYR A 316 -27.31 -14.90 20.45
N LEU A 317 -27.23 -13.59 20.19
CA LEU A 317 -28.40 -12.70 20.29
C LEU A 317 -29.40 -12.89 19.13
N GLY A 318 -29.10 -13.76 18.16
CA GLY A 318 -29.98 -14.10 17.04
C GLY A 318 -30.16 -12.97 16.04
N VAL A 319 -29.23 -12.01 15.98
CA VAL A 319 -29.39 -10.78 15.18
C VAL A 319 -28.64 -10.81 13.85
N HIS A 320 -27.77 -11.80 13.65
CA HIS A 320 -26.97 -12.00 12.44
C HIS A 320 -26.82 -13.49 12.13
N TRP A 321 -26.71 -13.79 10.84
CA TRP A 321 -26.32 -15.11 10.34
C TRP A 321 -24.81 -15.32 10.52
N LEU A 322 -24.35 -16.58 10.54
CA LEU A 322 -22.91 -16.88 10.62
C LEU A 322 -22.18 -16.27 9.42
N THR A 323 -22.77 -16.38 8.23
CA THR A 323 -22.29 -15.73 7.01
C THR A 323 -22.18 -14.21 7.10
N ASP A 324 -23.07 -13.53 7.84
CA ASP A 324 -22.97 -12.07 8.02
C ASP A 324 -21.72 -11.71 8.86
N VAL A 325 -21.42 -12.54 9.87
CA VAL A 325 -20.27 -12.34 10.77
C VAL A 325 -18.96 -12.66 10.06
N THR A 326 -18.88 -13.79 9.35
CA THR A 326 -17.68 -14.15 8.59
C THR A 326 -17.40 -13.15 7.46
N ALA A 327 -18.44 -12.69 6.76
CA ALA A 327 -18.32 -11.63 5.78
C ALA A 327 -17.84 -10.31 6.38
N GLY A 328 -18.40 -9.92 7.53
CA GLY A 328 -17.97 -8.74 8.26
C GLY A 328 -16.50 -8.82 8.65
N TYR A 329 -16.06 -9.95 9.19
CA TYR A 329 -14.66 -10.13 9.57
C TYR A 329 -13.70 -9.95 8.42
N ALA A 330 -13.95 -10.63 7.31
CA ALA A 330 -13.00 -10.57 6.22
C ALA A 330 -13.08 -9.25 5.43
N ALA A 331 -14.26 -8.61 5.33
CA ALA A 331 -14.36 -7.24 4.80
C ALA A 331 -13.57 -6.25 5.67
N GLY A 332 -13.65 -6.41 7.00
CA GLY A 332 -12.85 -5.65 7.95
C GLY A 332 -11.34 -5.90 7.81
N LEU A 333 -10.91 -7.15 7.58
CA LEU A 333 -9.50 -7.48 7.36
C LEU A 333 -8.97 -6.86 6.07
N VAL A 334 -9.72 -6.97 4.98
CA VAL A 334 -9.39 -6.34 3.69
C VAL A 334 -9.24 -4.84 3.87
N TRP A 335 -10.19 -4.20 4.55
CA TRP A 335 -10.13 -2.77 4.85
C TRP A 335 -8.89 -2.40 5.68
N LEU A 336 -8.63 -3.14 6.77
CA LEU A 336 -7.49 -2.90 7.66
C LEU A 336 -6.15 -3.05 6.94
N ILE A 337 -5.96 -4.13 6.18
CA ILE A 337 -4.74 -4.40 5.39
C ILE A 337 -4.52 -3.33 4.31
N THR A 338 -5.60 -2.75 3.78
CA THR A 338 -5.51 -1.66 2.81
C THR A 338 -5.14 -0.34 3.49
N CYS A 339 -5.75 -0.03 4.64
CA CYS A 339 -5.53 1.23 5.36
C CYS A 339 -4.12 1.35 5.94
N ILE A 340 -3.58 0.31 6.58
CA ILE A 340 -2.25 0.37 7.24
C ILE A 340 -1.13 0.89 6.31
N PRO A 341 -0.88 0.32 5.12
CA PRO A 341 0.22 0.72 4.24
C PRO A 341 -0.02 2.06 3.54
N ILE A 342 -1.26 2.34 3.10
CA ILE A 342 -1.62 3.65 2.52
C ILE A 342 -1.27 4.74 3.52
N LEU A 343 -1.62 4.52 4.79
CA LEU A 343 -1.43 5.52 5.81
C LEU A 343 0.03 5.58 6.27
N GLU A 344 0.72 4.46 6.50
CA GLU A 344 2.17 4.48 6.80
C GLU A 344 2.99 5.22 5.73
N SER A 345 2.58 5.16 4.46
CA SER A 345 3.24 5.86 3.36
C SER A 345 3.04 7.38 3.38
N GLU A 346 1.82 7.87 3.68
CA GLU A 346 1.52 9.29 3.85
C GLU A 346 2.38 9.94 4.95
N HIS A 347 2.57 9.24 6.07
CA HIS A 347 3.42 9.73 7.16
C HIS A 347 4.88 9.84 6.77
N LYS A 348 5.42 8.81 6.12
CA LYS A 348 6.82 8.79 5.67
C LYS A 348 7.08 9.91 4.65
N TYR A 349 6.09 10.21 3.81
CA TYR A 349 6.13 11.32 2.87
C TYR A 349 6.10 12.68 3.59
N ARG A 350 5.13 12.92 4.49
CA ARG A 350 5.01 14.18 5.24
C ARG A 350 6.22 14.48 6.12
N SER A 351 6.72 13.48 6.85
CA SER A 351 7.92 13.62 7.67
C SER A 351 9.19 13.88 6.85
N SER A 352 9.23 13.45 5.58
CA SER A 352 10.32 13.81 4.67
C SER A 352 10.20 15.27 4.20
N LEU A 353 8.98 15.78 3.99
CA LEU A 353 8.73 17.16 3.60
C LEU A 353 9.02 18.16 4.73
N GLU A 354 8.62 17.86 5.96
CA GLU A 354 8.88 18.72 7.12
C GLU A 354 10.39 18.89 7.38
N LYS A 355 11.17 17.82 7.21
CA LYS A 355 12.64 17.88 7.31
C LYS A 355 13.26 18.76 6.22
N THR A 356 12.73 18.71 4.99
CA THR A 356 13.23 19.55 3.90
C THR A 356 12.97 21.04 4.13
N THR A 357 11.80 21.42 4.66
CA THR A 357 11.51 22.82 4.98
C THR A 357 12.44 23.34 6.07
N PHE A 358 12.68 22.54 7.12
CA PHE A 358 13.58 22.90 8.22
C PHE A 358 15.04 23.06 7.77
N GLU A 359 15.55 22.16 6.93
CA GLU A 359 16.91 22.28 6.38
C GLU A 359 17.03 23.52 5.48
N GLN A 360 16.02 23.81 4.67
CA GLN A 360 16.03 24.95 3.76
C GLN A 360 15.99 26.29 4.50
N ASP A 361 15.19 26.39 5.58
CA ASP A 361 15.14 27.57 6.44
C ASP A 361 16.44 27.75 7.25
N SER A 362 17.08 26.65 7.68
CA SER A 362 18.36 26.70 8.41
C SER A 362 19.53 27.17 7.54
N VAL A 363 19.55 26.78 6.25
CA VAL A 363 20.57 27.21 5.29
C VAL A 363 20.38 28.68 4.94
N LEU A 364 19.13 29.13 4.75
CA LEU A 364 18.84 30.54 4.50
C LEU A 364 19.30 31.43 5.66
N TYR A 365 19.08 31.00 6.90
CA TYR A 365 19.50 31.72 8.11
C TYR A 365 21.03 31.77 8.26
N SER A 366 21.76 30.71 7.90
CA SER A 366 23.23 30.70 7.98
C SER A 366 23.93 31.47 6.85
N SER A 367 23.21 31.80 5.77
CA SER A 367 23.72 32.61 4.66
C SER A 367 23.39 34.11 4.77
N SER A 368 22.64 34.50 5.79
CA SER A 368 22.28 35.88 6.12
C SER A 368 23.07 36.47 7.31
N VAL A 369 24.05 35.72 7.82
CA VAL A 369 25.04 36.12 8.84
C VAL A 369 26.41 36.06 8.19
#